data_AF-J7S6M1-F1
#
_entry.id   AF-J7S6M1-F1
#
_cell.length_a   1.000
_cell.length_b   1.000
_cell.length_c   1.000
_cell.angle_alpha   90.00
_cell.angle_beta   90.00
_cell.angle_gamma   90.00
#
_symmetry.space_group_name_H-M   'P 1'
#
loop_
_entity.id
_entity.type
_entity.pdbx_description
1 polymer ?
#
loop_
_entity_poly.entity_id
_entity_poly.type
_entity_poly.pdbx_seq_one_letter_code
_entity_poly.pdbx_strand_id
1 'polypeptide(L)'
;MNGKSHADLSRFSHLGYGIHREYELWGGLLSESREATQNGIPRTGFVPTYLRKRAEAGLDDLPGNGVTPDGTGWMRDKMLAYTAGALLEAGSDTTATTMQTFILFMLSNPEALKRAREEIDHVVGNERLPGWEDEERLPWLIACIKETMRRRPPTITGKCIHSCSLCSSPNSKSSSGMPHQTDEDDVYQGYLIPKGSTVIGNIWAIHMDPNRYSNPMTFDPERFYDKDRPSKWASGPDSNERDHYAFGWGRRFCQGSYMAEASLFIVLSRLIWGLDLVAGTDPKTGNPQLPDVNDEEGTWSEGFISVPRIYPVSFRARSEKHAETMRRLFDEVQVEWQAMGLAGDER
;
A
#
# COMPACT_ATOMS: atom_id res chain seq x y z
N MET A 1 17.09 -40.31 -32.50
CA MET A 1 15.63 -40.22 -32.42
C MET A 1 15.29 -39.05 -31.51
N ASN A 2 15.03 -37.90 -32.13
CA ASN A 2 14.54 -36.70 -31.46
C ASN A 2 13.05 -36.86 -31.15
N GLY A 3 12.60 -36.37 -30.00
CA GLY A 3 11.18 -36.33 -29.66
C GLY A 3 10.93 -35.70 -28.29
N LYS A 4 11.05 -34.38 -28.20
CA LYS A 4 10.60 -33.57 -27.05
C LYS A 4 9.10 -33.73 -26.87
N SER A 5 8.65 -34.03 -25.66
CA SER A 5 7.26 -33.82 -25.24
C SER A 5 7.18 -32.50 -24.47
N HIS A 6 7.07 -31.39 -25.21
CA HIS A 6 6.61 -30.13 -24.64
C HIS A 6 5.13 -30.31 -24.23
N ALA A 7 4.80 -29.95 -22.99
CA ALA A 7 3.41 -29.87 -22.56
C ALA A 7 2.67 -28.86 -23.45
N ASP A 8 1.62 -29.32 -24.12
CA ASP A 8 0.79 -28.52 -25.00
C ASP A 8 -0.08 -27.55 -24.17
N LEU A 9 0.42 -26.32 -24.03
CA LEU A 9 -0.23 -25.21 -23.32
C LEU A 9 -1.41 -24.59 -24.10
N SER A 10 -1.70 -25.07 -25.32
CA SER A 10 -2.76 -24.50 -26.17
C SER A 10 -4.18 -24.67 -25.61
N ARG A 11 -4.38 -25.59 -24.65
CA ARG A 11 -5.70 -25.87 -24.04
C ARG A 11 -6.18 -24.83 -23.02
N PHE A 12 -5.36 -23.81 -22.70
CA PHE A 12 -5.74 -22.69 -21.82
C PHE A 12 -5.94 -21.36 -22.57
N SER A 13 -5.99 -21.41 -23.90
CA SER A 13 -5.96 -20.24 -24.80
C SER A 13 -7.17 -19.30 -24.73
N HIS A 14 -8.27 -19.68 -24.07
CA HIS A 14 -9.46 -18.81 -23.96
C HIS A 14 -9.49 -17.91 -22.72
N LEU A 15 -8.52 -18.03 -21.79
CA LEU A 15 -8.41 -17.22 -20.56
C LEU A 15 -7.00 -16.65 -20.30
N GLY A 16 -6.06 -16.79 -21.25
CA GLY A 16 -4.64 -16.99 -20.92
C GLY A 16 -3.59 -16.00 -21.44
N TYR A 17 -3.89 -14.72 -21.67
CA TYR A 17 -2.84 -13.75 -22.06
C TYR A 17 -2.19 -13.02 -20.87
N GLY A 18 -2.94 -12.74 -19.80
CA GLY A 18 -2.43 -12.05 -18.60
C GLY A 18 -1.63 -12.95 -17.66
N ILE A 19 -2.21 -14.10 -17.31
CA ILE A 19 -1.61 -15.08 -16.38
C ILE A 19 -0.25 -15.60 -16.89
N HIS A 20 -0.06 -15.71 -18.21
CA HIS A 20 1.19 -16.21 -18.78
C HIS A 20 2.35 -15.22 -18.61
N ARG A 21 2.10 -13.90 -18.72
CA ARG A 21 3.12 -12.87 -18.50
C ARG A 21 3.50 -12.73 -17.04
N GLU A 22 2.53 -12.80 -16.13
CA GLU A 22 2.80 -12.81 -14.68
C GLU A 22 3.66 -14.01 -14.29
N TYR A 23 3.42 -15.17 -14.92
CA TYR A 23 4.22 -16.36 -14.65
C TYR A 23 5.67 -16.22 -15.16
N GLU A 24 5.87 -15.60 -16.31
CA GLU A 24 7.21 -15.28 -16.81
C GLU A 24 7.94 -14.30 -15.89
N LEU A 25 7.25 -13.26 -15.41
CA LEU A 25 7.84 -12.27 -14.49
C LEU A 25 8.19 -12.89 -13.13
N TRP A 26 7.19 -13.42 -12.42
CA TRP A 26 7.37 -13.95 -11.06
C TRP A 26 8.18 -15.25 -11.06
N GLY A 27 8.01 -16.09 -12.09
CA GLY A 27 8.82 -17.30 -12.29
C GLY A 27 10.27 -16.99 -12.65
N GLY A 28 10.52 -15.94 -13.43
CA GLY A 28 11.87 -15.45 -13.74
C GLY A 28 12.62 -15.02 -12.49
N LEU A 29 12.01 -14.17 -11.66
CA LEU A 29 12.59 -13.72 -10.39
C LEU A 29 12.89 -14.89 -9.43
N LEU A 30 11.99 -15.88 -9.35
CA LEU A 30 12.24 -17.08 -8.57
C LEU A 30 13.43 -17.89 -9.12
N SER A 31 13.54 -17.99 -10.44
CA SER A 31 14.64 -18.72 -11.10
C SER A 31 16.00 -18.06 -10.83
N GLU A 32 16.07 -16.73 -10.93
CA GLU A 32 17.28 -15.97 -10.57
C GLU A 32 17.65 -16.14 -9.09
N SER A 33 16.65 -16.14 -8.19
CA SER A 33 16.89 -16.37 -6.77
C SER A 33 17.41 -17.77 -6.49
N ARG A 34 16.97 -18.77 -7.25
CA ARG A 34 17.46 -20.15 -7.13
C ARG A 34 18.89 -20.27 -7.64
N GLU A 35 19.16 -19.74 -8.82
CA GLU A 35 20.50 -19.74 -9.42
C GLU A 35 21.51 -19.05 -8.50
N ALA A 36 21.15 -17.90 -7.93
CA ALA A 36 21.98 -17.23 -6.94
C ALA A 36 22.26 -18.11 -5.71
N THR A 37 21.24 -18.80 -5.20
CA THR A 37 21.39 -19.72 -4.05
C THR A 37 22.31 -20.90 -4.39
N GLN A 38 22.17 -21.49 -5.57
CA GLN A 38 23.01 -22.60 -6.05
C GLN A 38 24.47 -22.19 -6.27
N ASN A 39 24.69 -20.96 -6.76
CA ASN A 39 26.01 -20.38 -6.96
C ASN A 39 26.65 -19.84 -5.67
N GLY A 40 26.02 -20.05 -4.50
CA GLY A 40 26.52 -19.56 -3.22
C GLY A 40 26.49 -18.04 -3.08
N ILE A 41 25.73 -17.34 -3.93
CA ILE A 41 25.56 -15.89 -3.87
C ILE A 41 24.57 -15.58 -2.74
N PRO A 42 25.00 -14.92 -1.66
CA PRO A 42 24.13 -14.62 -0.54
C PRO A 42 23.04 -13.63 -0.98
N ARG A 43 21.78 -14.05 -0.90
CA ARG A 43 20.61 -13.17 -1.01
C ARG A 43 19.79 -13.24 0.26
N THR A 44 19.39 -12.08 0.77
CA THR A 44 18.48 -11.97 1.91
C THR A 44 17.04 -11.83 1.42
N GLY A 45 16.08 -12.26 2.25
CA GLY A 45 14.66 -12.18 1.94
C GLY A 45 13.94 -13.52 2.05
N PHE A 46 12.62 -13.47 1.90
CA PHE A 46 11.73 -14.61 2.09
C PHE A 46 12.06 -15.76 1.13
N VAL A 47 12.11 -15.48 -0.18
CA VAL A 47 12.32 -16.51 -1.22
C VAL A 47 13.69 -17.21 -1.08
N PRO A 48 14.84 -16.51 -1.00
CA PRO A 48 16.13 -17.18 -0.79
C PRO A 48 16.19 -17.97 0.52
N THR A 49 15.68 -17.43 1.63
CA THR A 49 15.67 -18.12 2.92
C THR A 49 14.83 -19.39 2.86
N TYR A 50 13.68 -19.30 2.20
CA TYR A 50 12.77 -20.41 2.02
C TYR A 50 13.39 -21.50 1.13
N LEU A 51 13.99 -21.14 -0.01
CA LEU A 51 14.70 -22.07 -0.90
C LEU A 51 15.87 -22.76 -0.19
N ARG A 52 16.65 -22.03 0.60
CA ARG A 52 17.74 -22.59 1.40
C ARG A 52 17.22 -23.63 2.40
N LYS A 53 16.22 -23.27 3.21
CA LYS A 53 15.66 -24.22 4.19
C LYS A 53 15.02 -25.44 3.50
N ARG A 54 14.44 -25.25 2.30
CA ARG A 54 13.90 -26.35 1.49
C ARG A 54 15.01 -27.30 1.01
N ALA A 55 16.14 -26.74 0.58
CA ALA A 55 17.33 -27.50 0.19
C ALA A 55 17.97 -28.23 1.39
N GLU A 56 18.07 -27.58 2.55
CA GLU A 56 18.55 -28.20 3.81
C GLU A 56 17.68 -29.39 4.24
N ALA A 57 16.39 -29.39 3.88
CA ALA A 57 15.47 -30.50 4.10
C ALA A 57 15.54 -31.61 3.02
N GLY A 58 16.47 -31.51 2.04
CA GLY A 58 16.63 -32.48 0.95
C GLY A 58 15.54 -32.42 -0.12
N LEU A 59 14.88 -31.26 -0.27
CA LEU A 59 13.73 -31.05 -1.15
C LEU A 59 13.94 -29.89 -2.13
N ASP A 60 15.17 -29.59 -2.50
CA ASP A 60 15.57 -28.52 -3.41
C ASP A 60 14.91 -28.63 -4.80
N ASP A 61 14.76 -29.86 -5.29
CA ASP A 61 14.26 -30.17 -6.64
C ASP A 61 12.73 -30.23 -6.78
N LEU A 62 11.94 -29.93 -5.73
CA LEU A 62 10.48 -30.00 -5.79
C LEU A 62 9.89 -29.13 -6.93
N PRO A 63 9.33 -29.74 -8.02
CA PRO A 63 8.77 -28.99 -9.14
C PRO A 63 7.26 -28.69 -8.92
N GLY A 64 6.68 -27.76 -9.70
CA GLY A 64 5.22 -27.63 -9.85
C GLY A 64 4.75 -28.27 -11.16
N ASN A 65 3.62 -28.98 -11.30
CA ASN A 65 2.36 -29.04 -10.55
C ASN A 65 2.15 -30.37 -9.77
N GLY A 66 1.89 -30.26 -8.45
CA GLY A 66 1.63 -31.36 -7.49
C GLY A 66 2.75 -31.46 -6.44
N VAL A 67 2.62 -31.90 -5.18
CA VAL A 67 1.59 -32.68 -4.44
C VAL A 67 1.90 -32.60 -2.92
N THR A 68 1.11 -33.29 -2.09
CA THR A 68 1.57 -34.02 -0.88
C THR A 68 1.09 -35.48 -1.06
N PRO A 69 1.71 -36.53 -0.48
CA PRO A 69 2.34 -36.60 0.85
C PRO A 69 3.72 -37.26 0.84
N ASP A 70 4.79 -36.52 1.10
CA ASP A 70 5.31 -36.31 2.46
C ASP A 70 6.12 -35.00 2.57
N GLY A 71 6.16 -34.19 1.52
CA GLY A 71 6.64 -32.80 1.52
C GLY A 71 5.67 -31.79 2.16
N THR A 72 5.05 -32.14 3.30
CA THR A 72 3.85 -31.46 3.84
C THR A 72 4.05 -30.07 4.46
N GLY A 73 5.28 -29.55 4.45
CA GLY A 73 5.60 -28.20 4.96
C GLY A 73 6.00 -27.18 3.90
N TRP A 74 6.11 -27.58 2.62
CA TRP A 74 6.73 -26.75 1.59
C TRP A 74 5.73 -26.31 0.50
N MET A 75 5.53 -25.00 0.36
CA MET A 75 5.08 -24.31 -0.87
C MET A 75 5.87 -24.75 -2.11
N ARG A 76 5.11 -24.94 -3.19
CA ARG A 76 5.57 -25.21 -4.55
C ARG A 76 6.18 -23.95 -5.17
N ASP A 77 7.05 -24.10 -6.17
CA ASP A 77 7.66 -22.97 -6.88
C ASP A 77 6.64 -21.95 -7.39
N LYS A 78 5.56 -22.42 -8.02
CA LYS A 78 4.45 -21.55 -8.44
C LYS A 78 3.88 -20.76 -7.26
N MET A 79 3.56 -21.43 -6.15
CA MET A 79 3.00 -20.77 -4.96
C MET A 79 4.00 -19.79 -4.35
N LEU A 80 5.28 -20.14 -4.30
CA LEU A 80 6.35 -19.31 -3.79
C LEU A 80 6.54 -18.05 -4.64
N ALA A 81 6.55 -18.19 -5.97
CA ALA A 81 6.63 -17.08 -6.92
C ALA A 81 5.43 -16.14 -6.78
N TYR A 82 4.20 -16.66 -6.77
CA TYR A 82 3.00 -15.84 -6.58
C TYR A 82 2.93 -15.20 -5.19
N THR A 83 3.35 -15.89 -4.14
CA THR A 83 3.36 -15.32 -2.78
C THR A 83 4.36 -14.16 -2.69
N ALA A 84 5.54 -14.30 -3.30
CA ALA A 84 6.53 -13.23 -3.36
C ALA A 84 6.05 -12.04 -4.20
N GLY A 85 5.49 -12.31 -5.39
CA GLY A 85 4.95 -11.28 -6.27
C GLY A 85 3.79 -10.51 -5.64
N ALA A 86 2.82 -11.21 -5.06
CA ALA A 86 1.67 -10.60 -4.41
C ALA A 86 2.06 -9.69 -3.24
N LEU A 87 3.10 -10.05 -2.47
CA LEU A 87 3.62 -9.19 -1.41
C LEU A 87 4.25 -7.90 -1.95
N LEU A 88 4.99 -8.00 -3.06
CA LEU A 88 5.61 -6.84 -3.71
C LEU A 88 4.54 -5.90 -4.29
N GLU A 89 3.59 -6.44 -5.06
CA GLU A 89 2.48 -5.66 -5.66
C GLU A 89 1.62 -4.98 -4.58
N ALA A 90 1.25 -5.72 -3.52
CA ALA A 90 0.45 -5.16 -2.45
C ALA A 90 1.17 -4.05 -1.68
N GLY A 91 2.48 -4.20 -1.45
CA GLY A 91 3.29 -3.24 -0.71
C GLY A 91 3.69 -1.99 -1.48
N SER A 92 3.79 -2.07 -2.82
CA SER A 92 4.17 -0.94 -3.67
C SER A 92 3.02 0.05 -3.86
N ASP A 93 1.95 -0.39 -4.52
CA ASP A 93 0.99 0.52 -5.13
C ASP A 93 0.07 1.15 -4.08
N THR A 94 -0.32 0.38 -3.06
CA THR A 94 -1.22 0.86 -2.00
C THR A 94 -0.55 1.93 -1.13
N THR A 95 0.72 1.71 -0.76
CA THR A 95 1.50 2.66 0.05
C THR A 95 1.80 3.92 -0.75
N ALA A 96 2.28 3.78 -1.99
CA ALA A 96 2.55 4.91 -2.88
C ALA A 96 1.30 5.75 -3.14
N THR A 97 0.15 5.11 -3.33
CA THR A 97 -1.15 5.79 -3.51
C THR A 97 -1.53 6.59 -2.27
N THR A 98 -1.35 6.01 -1.09
CA THR A 98 -1.67 6.68 0.17
C THR A 98 -0.74 7.88 0.39
N MET A 99 0.54 7.78 0.04
CA MET A 99 1.48 8.92 0.08
C MET A 99 1.08 10.04 -0.87
N GLN A 100 0.73 9.72 -2.12
CA GLN A 100 0.26 10.71 -3.10
C GLN A 100 -1.04 11.38 -2.64
N THR A 101 -1.95 10.60 -2.06
CA THR A 101 -3.21 11.10 -1.49
C THR A 101 -2.94 12.02 -0.30
N PHE A 102 -2.02 11.65 0.58
CA PHE A 102 -1.61 12.46 1.73
C PHE A 102 -1.08 13.83 1.30
N ILE A 103 -0.18 13.87 0.29
CA ILE A 103 0.35 15.13 -0.25
C ILE A 103 -0.78 16.02 -0.76
N LEU A 104 -1.74 15.46 -1.50
CA LEU A 104 -2.89 16.20 -2.02
C LEU A 104 -3.76 16.77 -0.88
N PHE A 105 -4.03 15.98 0.16
CA PHE A 105 -4.79 16.46 1.32
C PHE A 105 -4.04 17.52 2.12
N MET A 106 -2.73 17.40 2.30
CA MET A 106 -1.92 18.42 2.99
C MET A 106 -1.90 19.75 2.22
N LEU A 107 -1.79 19.70 0.89
CA LEU A 107 -1.86 20.90 0.05
C LEU A 107 -3.26 21.53 0.06
N SER A 108 -4.31 20.71 0.15
CA SER A 108 -5.70 21.18 0.23
C SER A 108 -6.10 21.69 1.62
N ASN A 109 -5.32 21.33 2.65
CA ASN A 109 -5.57 21.66 4.06
C ASN A 109 -4.29 22.24 4.69
N PRO A 110 -3.87 23.46 4.31
CA PRO A 110 -2.58 24.02 4.71
C PRO A 110 -2.42 24.19 6.22
N GLU A 111 -3.51 24.40 6.97
CA GLU A 111 -3.45 24.47 8.44
C GLU A 111 -3.06 23.13 9.07
N ALA A 112 -3.54 22.00 8.52
CA ALA A 112 -3.15 20.67 9.01
C ALA A 112 -1.68 20.37 8.72
N LEU A 113 -1.20 20.76 7.53
CA LEU A 113 0.22 20.65 7.16
C LEU A 113 1.09 21.54 8.05
N LYS A 114 0.69 22.79 8.29
CA LYS A 114 1.41 23.71 9.16
C LYS A 114 1.56 23.14 10.58
N ARG A 115 0.49 22.62 11.16
CA ARG A 115 0.53 22.01 12.49
C ARG A 115 1.40 20.75 12.53
N ALA A 116 1.39 19.93 11.48
CA ALA A 116 2.29 18.77 11.39
C ALA A 116 3.77 19.19 11.32
N ARG A 117 4.07 20.29 10.63
CA ARG A 117 5.42 20.87 10.60
C ARG A 117 5.84 21.38 11.98
N GLU A 118 4.98 22.14 12.65
CA GLU A 118 5.25 22.66 13.99
C GLU A 118 5.50 21.53 15.01
N GLU A 119 4.72 20.44 14.94
CA GLU A 119 4.91 19.25 15.76
C GLU A 119 6.29 18.61 15.51
N ILE A 120 6.64 18.39 14.24
CA ILE A 120 7.93 17.80 13.85
C ILE A 120 9.10 18.69 14.27
N ASP A 121 9.00 20.00 14.04
CA ASP A 121 10.06 20.96 14.39
C ASP A 121 10.31 20.98 15.90
N HIS A 122 9.25 20.89 16.71
CA HIS A 122 9.35 20.82 18.16
C HIS A 122 9.98 19.50 18.67
N VAL A 123 9.66 18.37 18.03
CA VAL A 123 10.06 17.03 18.50
C VAL A 123 11.45 16.61 17.99
N VAL A 124 11.77 16.97 16.74
CA VAL A 124 12.94 16.48 16.01
C VAL A 124 13.99 17.59 15.82
N GLY A 125 13.57 18.84 15.62
CA GLY A 125 14.46 19.94 15.23
C GLY A 125 14.94 19.80 13.79
N ASN A 126 16.11 20.36 13.46
CA ASN A 126 16.63 20.45 12.08
C ASN A 126 18.01 19.80 11.87
N GLU A 127 18.54 19.07 12.86
CA GLU A 127 19.89 18.49 12.83
C GLU A 127 19.92 17.00 12.45
N ARG A 128 18.75 16.33 12.50
CA ARG A 128 18.58 14.92 12.15
C ARG A 128 17.24 14.68 11.46
N LEU A 129 17.15 13.58 10.72
CA LEU A 129 15.87 13.10 10.20
C LEU A 129 14.99 12.53 11.32
N PRO A 130 13.65 12.61 11.17
CA PRO A 130 12.73 11.79 11.95
C PRO A 130 13.08 10.30 11.87
N GLY A 131 13.00 9.64 13.02
CA GLY A 131 13.18 8.20 13.21
C GLY A 131 11.94 7.54 13.82
N TRP A 132 11.96 6.21 13.95
CA TRP A 132 10.86 5.45 14.56
C TRP A 132 10.67 5.80 16.04
N GLU A 133 11.74 6.20 16.73
CA GLU A 133 11.74 6.66 18.12
C GLU A 133 10.99 8.00 18.34
N ASP A 134 10.61 8.69 17.26
CA ASP A 134 9.80 9.91 17.34
C ASP A 134 8.30 9.64 17.24
N GLU A 135 7.88 8.43 16.85
CA GLU A 135 6.51 8.11 16.47
C GLU A 135 5.47 8.43 17.56
N GLU A 136 5.71 8.00 18.80
CA GLU A 136 4.81 8.28 19.92
C GLU A 136 4.67 9.78 20.24
N ARG A 137 5.62 10.60 19.79
CA ARG A 137 5.66 12.06 19.99
C ARG A 137 5.13 12.85 18.80
N LEU A 138 4.69 12.17 17.73
CA LEU A 138 4.09 12.81 16.54
C LEU A 138 2.61 12.42 16.35
N PRO A 139 1.75 12.56 17.38
CA PRO A 139 0.36 12.12 17.32
C PRO A 139 -0.47 12.85 16.26
N TRP A 140 -0.19 14.13 15.96
CA TRP A 140 -0.90 14.88 14.91
C TRP A 140 -0.55 14.38 13.52
N LEU A 141 0.72 14.12 13.22
CA LEU A 141 1.10 13.49 11.95
C LEU A 141 0.35 12.16 11.76
N ILE A 142 0.33 11.31 12.79
CA ILE A 142 -0.38 10.03 12.74
C ILE A 142 -1.87 10.24 12.48
N ALA A 143 -2.49 11.24 13.13
CA ALA A 143 -3.88 11.59 12.90
C ALA A 143 -4.15 12.00 11.44
N CYS A 144 -3.26 12.79 10.83
CA CYS A 144 -3.34 13.15 9.40
C CYS A 144 -3.23 11.92 8.47
N ILE A 145 -2.36 10.96 8.79
CA ILE A 145 -2.20 9.71 8.03
C ILE A 145 -3.48 8.86 8.12
N LYS A 146 -4.03 8.71 9.33
CA LYS A 146 -5.28 7.98 9.57
C LYS A 146 -6.46 8.62 8.86
N GLU A 147 -6.56 9.95 8.90
CA GLU A 147 -7.61 10.67 8.18
C GLU A 147 -7.46 10.58 6.67
N THR A 148 -6.23 10.52 6.15
CA THR A 148 -5.99 10.24 4.73
C THR A 148 -6.56 8.88 4.35
N MET A 149 -6.25 7.83 5.12
CA MET A 149 -6.73 6.47 4.86
C MET A 149 -8.25 6.30 5.07
N ARG A 150 -8.87 7.04 6.01
CA ARG A 150 -10.32 7.04 6.21
C ARG A 150 -11.03 7.80 5.08
N ARG A 151 -10.58 9.01 4.76
CA ARG A 151 -11.22 9.87 3.76
C ARG A 151 -11.05 9.30 2.34
N ARG A 152 -9.92 8.65 2.08
CA ARG A 152 -9.60 8.00 0.81
C ARG A 152 -8.77 6.73 1.03
N PRO A 153 -9.40 5.59 1.33
CA PRO A 153 -8.68 4.33 1.41
C PRO A 153 -8.13 3.94 0.03
N PRO A 154 -6.89 3.43 -0.07
CA PRO A 154 -6.29 3.05 -1.36
C PRO A 154 -7.11 1.98 -2.10
N THR A 155 -7.74 1.06 -1.36
CA THR A 155 -8.76 0.13 -1.90
C THR A 155 -10.14 0.62 -1.49
N ILE A 156 -10.86 1.21 -2.43
CA ILE A 156 -12.21 1.71 -2.19
C ILE A 156 -13.18 0.59 -2.48
N THR A 157 -13.97 0.18 -1.51
CA THR A 157 -14.89 -0.93 -1.70
C THR A 157 -16.33 -0.42 -1.63
N GLY A 158 -17.13 -0.73 -2.66
CA GLY A 158 -18.57 -0.43 -2.66
C GLY A 158 -18.94 1.02 -2.98
N LYS A 159 -18.00 1.82 -3.51
CA LYS A 159 -18.30 3.13 -4.07
C LYS A 159 -19.01 2.96 -5.41
N CYS A 160 -20.35 2.99 -5.40
CA CYS A 160 -21.13 3.28 -6.60
C CYS A 160 -21.02 4.78 -6.87
N ILE A 161 -20.39 5.19 -7.97
CA ILE A 161 -20.27 6.61 -8.37
C ILE A 161 -21.59 7.14 -8.95
N HIS A 162 -22.74 6.64 -8.49
CA HIS A 162 -24.03 7.15 -8.97
C HIS A 162 -25.08 7.11 -7.86
N SER A 163 -25.49 8.30 -7.44
CA SER A 163 -26.88 8.54 -7.07
C SER A 163 -27.76 8.34 -8.32
N CYS A 164 -28.09 7.11 -8.69
CA CYS A 164 -29.10 6.88 -9.71
C CYS A 164 -29.81 5.55 -9.46
N SER A 165 -31.11 5.64 -9.17
CA SER A 165 -32.05 4.51 -9.07
C SER A 165 -32.26 3.76 -10.39
N LEU A 166 -31.47 4.07 -11.43
CA LEU A 166 -31.56 3.57 -12.81
C LEU A 166 -30.16 3.45 -13.45
N CYS A 167 -29.16 2.86 -12.77
CA CYS A 167 -27.85 2.62 -13.39
C CYS A 167 -27.90 1.47 -14.41
N SER A 168 -28.26 1.80 -15.64
CA SER A 168 -28.15 0.95 -16.83
C SER A 168 -26.86 1.21 -17.63
N SER A 169 -25.84 1.87 -17.04
CA SER A 169 -24.56 2.10 -17.73
C SER A 169 -23.58 0.95 -17.42
N PRO A 170 -23.21 0.12 -18.41
CA PRO A 170 -22.40 -1.08 -18.20
C PRO A 170 -20.90 -0.81 -17.96
N ASN A 171 -20.44 0.45 -17.98
CA ASN A 171 -19.01 0.76 -18.15
C ASN A 171 -18.35 1.61 -17.06
N SER A 172 -19.05 2.02 -15.99
CA SER A 172 -18.37 2.64 -14.84
C SER A 172 -17.93 1.55 -13.89
N LYS A 173 -16.63 1.22 -13.92
CA LYS A 173 -16.05 0.17 -13.08
C LYS A 173 -15.85 0.70 -11.67
N SER A 174 -16.91 0.58 -10.86
CA SER A 174 -16.83 0.75 -9.42
C SER A 174 -15.71 -0.15 -8.88
N SER A 175 -14.86 0.40 -8.02
CA SER A 175 -13.94 -0.41 -7.23
C SER A 175 -14.80 -1.25 -6.28
N SER A 176 -14.99 -2.50 -6.66
CA SER A 176 -15.60 -3.53 -5.83
C SER A 176 -14.51 -3.99 -4.90
N GLY A 177 -14.76 -3.95 -3.60
CA GLY A 177 -13.77 -4.46 -2.65
C GLY A 177 -13.44 -5.89 -2.87
N MET A 178 -12.42 -6.36 -2.14
CA MET A 178 -12.05 -7.75 -2.16
C MET A 178 -13.29 -8.60 -1.86
N PRO A 179 -13.85 -9.33 -2.85
CA PRO A 179 -15.10 -10.03 -2.63
C PRO A 179 -14.83 -11.23 -1.73
N HIS A 180 -15.70 -11.42 -0.74
CA HIS A 180 -15.74 -12.63 0.07
C HIS A 180 -16.77 -13.58 -0.53
N GLN A 181 -16.63 -14.87 -0.25
CA GLN A 181 -17.60 -15.88 -0.63
C GLN A 181 -18.07 -16.64 0.62
N THR A 182 -19.37 -16.90 0.74
CA THR A 182 -19.90 -17.74 1.82
C THR A 182 -19.58 -19.21 1.58
N ASP A 183 -19.02 -19.87 2.58
CA ASP A 183 -18.65 -21.30 2.52
C ASP A 183 -19.88 -22.22 2.74
N GLU A 184 -20.93 -21.69 3.36
CA GLU A 184 -22.21 -22.32 3.67
C GLU A 184 -23.37 -21.30 3.68
N ASP A 185 -24.60 -21.78 3.83
CA ASP A 185 -25.77 -20.90 4.01
C ASP A 185 -25.64 -20.17 5.35
N ASP A 186 -25.88 -18.87 5.36
CA ASP A 186 -25.84 -18.02 6.55
C ASP A 186 -27.13 -17.18 6.67
N VAL A 187 -27.46 -16.70 7.86
CA VAL A 187 -28.60 -15.83 8.09
C VAL A 187 -28.14 -14.57 8.83
N TYR A 188 -28.22 -13.43 8.17
CA TYR A 188 -27.86 -12.13 8.75
C TYR A 188 -29.06 -11.19 8.77
N GLN A 189 -29.39 -10.66 9.94
CA GLN A 189 -30.56 -9.77 10.16
C GLN A 189 -31.88 -10.31 9.57
N GLY A 190 -32.08 -11.63 9.64
CA GLY A 190 -33.28 -12.30 9.11
C GLY A 190 -33.25 -12.59 7.61
N TYR A 191 -32.18 -12.21 6.90
CA TYR A 191 -31.99 -12.52 5.47
C TYR A 191 -31.11 -13.75 5.30
N LEU A 192 -31.57 -14.72 4.51
CA LEU A 192 -30.75 -15.84 4.07
C LEU A 192 -29.70 -15.35 3.06
N ILE A 193 -28.44 -15.66 3.33
CA ILE A 193 -27.30 -15.51 2.44
C ILE A 193 -26.89 -16.92 2.01
N PRO A 194 -27.28 -17.39 0.81
CA PRO A 194 -26.97 -18.74 0.37
C PRO A 194 -25.47 -19.01 0.29
N LYS A 195 -25.07 -20.27 0.43
CA LYS A 195 -23.74 -20.78 0.15
C LYS A 195 -23.28 -20.35 -1.25
N GLY A 196 -22.02 -19.92 -1.34
CA GLY A 196 -21.40 -19.50 -2.58
C GLY A 196 -21.73 -18.06 -2.98
N SER A 197 -22.52 -17.32 -2.18
CA SER A 197 -22.83 -15.91 -2.41
C SER A 197 -21.58 -15.05 -2.28
N THR A 198 -21.42 -14.10 -3.19
CA THR A 198 -20.40 -13.07 -3.09
C THR A 198 -20.85 -11.98 -2.11
N VAL A 199 -20.06 -11.72 -1.08
CA VAL A 199 -20.29 -10.69 -0.07
C VAL A 199 -19.20 -9.64 -0.17
N ILE A 200 -19.57 -8.37 -0.31
CA ILE A 200 -18.61 -7.26 -0.41
C ILE A 200 -18.83 -6.32 0.78
N GLY A 201 -17.81 -6.18 1.63
CA GLY A 201 -17.81 -5.16 2.68
C GLY A 201 -17.64 -3.77 2.05
N ASN A 202 -18.57 -2.85 2.30
CA ASN A 202 -18.55 -1.50 1.73
C ASN A 202 -17.80 -0.52 2.66
N ILE A 203 -16.47 -0.49 2.54
CA ILE A 203 -15.57 0.37 3.31
C ILE A 203 -15.90 1.84 3.05
N TRP A 204 -16.21 2.20 1.80
CA TRP A 204 -16.56 3.58 1.47
C TRP A 204 -17.80 4.05 2.25
N ALA A 205 -18.88 3.26 2.23
CA ALA A 205 -20.09 3.59 2.97
C ALA A 205 -19.85 3.68 4.48
N ILE A 206 -19.01 2.79 5.04
CA ILE A 206 -18.64 2.84 6.46
C ILE A 206 -17.86 4.13 6.78
N HIS A 207 -16.89 4.51 5.94
CA HIS A 207 -16.10 5.73 6.13
C HIS A 207 -16.88 7.00 5.87
N MET A 208 -17.95 6.91 5.06
CA MET A 208 -18.83 8.02 4.71
C MET A 208 -20.12 8.08 5.52
N ASP A 209 -20.29 7.23 6.54
CA ASP A 209 -21.47 7.26 7.41
C ASP A 209 -21.40 8.46 8.38
N PRO A 210 -22.31 9.44 8.29
CA PRO A 210 -22.31 10.61 9.16
C PRO A 210 -22.64 10.28 10.63
N ASN A 211 -23.26 9.13 10.91
CA ASN A 211 -23.49 8.68 12.29
C ASN A 211 -22.19 8.22 12.96
N ARG A 212 -21.19 7.84 12.15
CA ARG A 212 -19.88 7.40 12.63
C ARG A 212 -18.85 8.52 12.55
N TYR A 213 -18.82 9.24 11.43
CA TYR A 213 -17.89 10.34 11.18
C TYR A 213 -18.68 11.59 10.79
N SER A 214 -18.84 12.53 11.72
CA SER A 214 -19.53 13.81 11.47
C SER A 214 -18.88 14.58 10.32
N ASN A 215 -19.62 15.06 9.31
CA ASN A 215 -19.05 15.67 8.09
C ASN A 215 -17.98 14.78 7.40
N PRO A 216 -18.35 13.57 6.96
CA PRO A 216 -17.38 12.54 6.59
C PRO A 216 -16.55 12.86 5.34
N MET A 217 -17.00 13.82 4.52
CA MET A 217 -16.28 14.30 3.33
C MET A 217 -15.25 15.39 3.64
N THR A 218 -15.26 15.96 4.84
CA THR A 218 -14.24 16.91 5.28
C THR A 218 -13.01 16.14 5.75
N PHE A 219 -11.81 16.60 5.35
CA PHE A 219 -10.55 16.11 5.89
C PHE A 219 -10.34 16.72 7.28
N ASP A 220 -10.56 15.91 8.32
CA ASP A 220 -10.52 16.36 9.72
C ASP A 220 -9.66 15.41 10.58
N PRO A 221 -8.36 15.70 10.74
CA PRO A 221 -7.48 14.91 11.59
C PRO A 221 -7.85 14.93 13.07
N GLU A 222 -8.65 15.90 13.55
CA GLU A 222 -9.04 15.97 14.98
C GLU A 222 -9.80 14.73 15.44
N ARG A 223 -10.43 13.99 14.50
CA ARG A 223 -11.07 12.68 14.77
C ARG A 223 -10.14 11.66 15.38
N PHE A 224 -8.85 11.75 15.06
CA PHE A 224 -7.83 10.77 15.42
C PHE A 224 -6.73 11.36 16.29
N TYR A 225 -6.86 12.62 16.67
CA TYR A 225 -5.89 13.32 17.49
C TYR A 225 -6.33 13.34 18.95
N ASP A 226 -5.45 12.89 19.83
CA ASP A 226 -5.55 13.08 21.27
C ASP A 226 -4.23 13.68 21.73
N LYS A 227 -4.27 14.89 22.28
CA LYS A 227 -3.05 15.59 22.74
C LYS A 227 -2.41 14.92 23.96
N ASP A 228 -3.19 14.16 24.73
CA ASP A 228 -2.80 13.61 26.04
C ASP A 228 -2.47 12.11 25.94
N ARG A 229 -2.60 11.51 24.74
CA ARG A 229 -2.35 10.08 24.51
C ARG A 229 -1.57 9.85 23.22
N PRO A 230 -0.61 8.90 23.20
CA PRO A 230 0.01 8.47 21.96
C PRO A 230 -1.06 7.99 20.97
N SER A 231 -0.91 8.37 19.71
CA SER A 231 -1.77 7.86 18.65
C SER A 231 -1.56 6.35 18.52
N LYS A 232 -2.66 5.60 18.56
CA LYS A 232 -2.65 4.16 18.26
C LYS A 232 -2.95 3.96 16.79
N TRP A 233 -2.13 3.15 16.13
CA TRP A 233 -2.41 2.59 14.81
C TRP A 233 -3.59 1.62 14.83
N ALA A 234 -4.05 1.22 13.65
CA ALA A 234 -5.29 0.48 13.50
C ALA A 234 -5.24 -0.85 14.29
N SER A 235 -6.24 -1.07 15.14
CA SER A 235 -6.23 -2.11 16.18
C SER A 235 -6.52 -3.52 15.64
N GLY A 236 -5.57 -4.14 14.93
CA GLY A 236 -5.59 -5.57 14.57
C GLY A 236 -6.86 -6.06 13.85
N PRO A 237 -7.17 -7.37 13.84
CA PRO A 237 -8.28 -7.91 13.07
C PRO A 237 -9.68 -7.67 13.69
N ASP A 238 -9.78 -7.18 14.93
CA ASP A 238 -11.09 -6.92 15.56
C ASP A 238 -11.81 -5.78 14.84
N SER A 239 -13.10 -5.97 14.55
CA SER A 239 -13.95 -4.99 13.88
C SER A 239 -14.52 -3.93 14.82
N ASN A 240 -14.59 -4.24 16.12
CA ASN A 240 -15.14 -3.37 17.14
C ASN A 240 -14.17 -2.22 17.46
N GLU A 241 -14.71 -1.02 17.70
CA GLU A 241 -13.96 0.16 18.16
C GLU A 241 -12.76 0.56 17.27
N ARG A 242 -12.80 0.23 15.96
CA ARG A 242 -11.78 0.68 15.01
C ARG A 242 -11.93 2.16 14.67
N ASP A 243 -10.78 2.83 14.60
CA ASP A 243 -10.60 4.19 14.11
C ASP A 243 -10.97 4.32 12.63
N HIS A 244 -10.45 3.44 11.77
CA HIS A 244 -10.80 3.30 10.36
C HIS A 244 -10.70 1.85 9.89
N TYR A 245 -11.16 1.61 8.66
CA TYR A 245 -11.30 0.26 8.07
C TYR A 245 -10.51 0.07 6.76
N ALA A 246 -9.57 0.95 6.45
CA ALA A 246 -8.72 0.82 5.24
C ALA A 246 -7.99 -0.55 5.13
N PHE A 247 -7.74 -1.21 6.26
CA PHE A 247 -7.10 -2.54 6.32
C PHE A 247 -8.08 -3.71 6.42
N GLY A 248 -9.39 -3.47 6.34
CA GLY A 248 -10.42 -4.49 6.51
C GLY A 248 -10.56 -4.96 7.96
N TRP A 249 -11.06 -6.19 8.15
CA TRP A 249 -11.34 -6.80 9.45
C TRP A 249 -11.39 -8.34 9.37
N GLY A 250 -11.41 -8.98 10.54
CA GLY A 250 -11.59 -10.42 10.70
C GLY A 250 -10.46 -11.28 10.11
N ARG A 251 -10.82 -12.49 9.68
CA ARG A 251 -9.86 -13.50 9.15
C ARG A 251 -9.06 -13.05 7.92
N ARG A 252 -9.56 -12.04 7.18
CA ARG A 252 -8.91 -11.50 5.97
C ARG A 252 -8.35 -10.09 6.19
N PHE A 253 -8.10 -9.72 7.45
CA PHE A 253 -7.42 -8.47 7.79
C PHE A 253 -6.08 -8.33 7.05
N CYS A 254 -5.76 -7.11 6.61
CA CYS A 254 -4.55 -6.83 5.84
C CYS A 254 -3.29 -7.27 6.60
N GLN A 255 -2.57 -8.23 6.03
CA GLN A 255 -1.32 -8.75 6.59
C GLN A 255 -0.18 -7.74 6.50
N GLY A 256 -0.27 -6.78 5.59
CA GLY A 256 0.73 -5.72 5.39
C GLY A 256 0.49 -4.45 6.21
N SER A 257 -0.52 -4.41 7.09
CA SER A 257 -0.90 -3.21 7.87
C SER A 257 0.28 -2.59 8.62
N TYR A 258 1.01 -3.39 9.41
CA TYR A 258 2.18 -2.93 10.16
C TYR A 258 3.28 -2.34 9.26
N MET A 259 3.55 -2.99 8.13
CA MET A 259 4.56 -2.51 7.17
C MET A 259 4.10 -1.21 6.50
N ALA A 260 2.82 -1.12 6.13
CA ALA A 260 2.24 0.06 5.51
C ALA A 260 2.25 1.26 6.47
N GLU A 261 1.76 1.09 7.71
CA GLU A 261 1.72 2.16 8.71
C GLU A 261 3.13 2.66 9.07
N ALA A 262 4.07 1.75 9.28
CA ALA A 262 5.47 2.11 9.45
C ALA A 262 5.97 2.90 8.22
N SER A 263 5.86 2.32 7.02
CA SER A 263 6.37 2.96 5.80
C SER A 263 5.77 4.36 5.57
N LEU A 264 4.47 4.53 5.83
CA LEU A 264 3.80 5.82 5.75
C LEU A 264 4.34 6.79 6.81
N PHE A 265 4.49 6.37 8.06
CA PHE A 265 5.04 7.21 9.10
C PHE A 265 6.44 7.74 8.75
N ILE A 266 7.40 6.85 8.44
CA ILE A 266 8.79 7.28 8.25
C ILE A 266 8.97 8.13 6.99
N VAL A 267 8.26 7.78 5.90
CA VAL A 267 8.39 8.54 4.65
C VAL A 267 7.68 9.88 4.79
N LEU A 268 6.45 9.92 5.31
CA LEU A 268 5.70 11.17 5.42
C LEU A 268 6.29 12.11 6.47
N SER A 269 6.79 11.59 7.60
CA SER A 269 7.49 12.43 8.59
C SER A 269 8.74 13.09 7.99
N ARG A 270 9.56 12.33 7.26
CA ARG A 270 10.77 12.86 6.60
C ARG A 270 10.45 13.81 5.46
N LEU A 271 9.39 13.56 4.69
CA LEU A 271 8.92 14.48 3.65
C LEU A 271 8.49 15.82 4.26
N ILE A 272 7.66 15.81 5.30
CA ILE A 272 7.21 17.05 5.97
C ILE A 272 8.37 17.75 6.68
N TRP A 273 9.28 17.00 7.29
CA TRP A 273 10.47 17.53 7.95
C TRP A 273 11.39 18.25 6.98
N GLY A 274 11.67 17.67 5.81
CA GLY A 274 12.72 18.15 4.91
C GLY A 274 12.22 19.09 3.82
N LEU A 275 10.97 18.95 3.39
CA LEU A 275 10.47 19.55 2.14
C LEU A 275 9.28 20.48 2.34
N ASP A 276 9.37 21.62 1.68
CA ASP A 276 8.23 22.45 1.36
C ASP A 276 7.48 21.91 0.15
N LEU A 277 6.21 21.58 0.38
CA LEU A 277 5.26 21.13 -0.64
C LEU A 277 4.56 22.35 -1.21
N VAL A 278 4.70 22.58 -2.52
CA VAL A 278 4.06 23.70 -3.21
C VAL A 278 3.26 23.16 -4.39
N ALA A 279 1.97 23.46 -4.42
CA ALA A 279 1.13 23.15 -5.57
C ALA A 279 1.71 23.81 -6.83
N GLY A 280 1.76 23.08 -7.94
CA GLY A 280 2.17 23.66 -9.22
C GLY A 280 1.25 24.81 -9.61
N THR A 281 1.77 25.78 -10.34
CA THR A 281 0.99 26.95 -10.80
C THR A 281 0.68 26.84 -12.26
N ASP A 282 -0.49 27.31 -12.66
CA ASP A 282 -0.89 27.39 -14.06
C ASP A 282 -0.01 28.40 -14.81
N PRO A 283 0.67 28.02 -15.90
CA PRO A 283 1.56 28.94 -16.62
C PRO A 283 0.87 30.16 -17.22
N LYS A 284 -0.45 30.11 -17.45
CA LYS A 284 -1.24 31.19 -18.05
C LYS A 284 -1.87 32.10 -16.99
N THR A 285 -2.35 31.54 -15.88
CA THR A 285 -3.09 32.28 -14.84
C THR A 285 -2.28 32.57 -13.59
N GLY A 286 -1.18 31.85 -13.35
CA GLY A 286 -0.38 31.93 -12.12
C GLY A 286 -1.03 31.31 -10.89
N ASN A 287 -2.26 30.80 -11.00
CA ASN A 287 -3.00 30.21 -9.88
C ASN A 287 -2.53 28.77 -9.57
N PRO A 288 -2.64 28.31 -8.31
CA PRO A 288 -2.39 26.91 -7.96
C PRO A 288 -3.27 25.94 -8.77
N GLN A 289 -2.65 24.95 -9.40
CA GLN A 289 -3.29 23.81 -10.06
C GLN A 289 -3.42 22.64 -9.08
N LEU A 290 -4.26 22.82 -8.07
CA LEU A 290 -4.60 21.76 -7.13
C LEU A 290 -5.98 21.20 -7.48
N PRO A 291 -6.13 19.88 -7.72
CA PRO A 291 -7.42 19.30 -8.01
C PRO A 291 -8.33 19.31 -6.77
N ASP A 292 -9.64 19.48 -6.97
CA ASP A 292 -10.62 19.41 -5.87
C ASP A 292 -10.70 17.97 -5.35
N VAL A 293 -10.33 17.76 -4.09
CA VAL A 293 -10.37 16.45 -3.45
C VAL A 293 -11.77 15.83 -3.39
N ASN A 294 -12.82 16.63 -3.56
CA ASN A 294 -14.21 16.18 -3.61
C ASN A 294 -14.71 15.91 -5.03
N ASP A 295 -13.96 16.30 -6.08
CA ASP A 295 -14.29 15.95 -7.46
C ASP A 295 -13.94 14.48 -7.72
N GLU A 296 -14.95 13.63 -7.60
CA GLU A 296 -14.79 12.19 -7.67
C GLU A 296 -14.39 11.66 -9.05
N GLU A 297 -14.71 12.38 -10.13
CA GLU A 297 -14.44 11.96 -11.51
C GLU A 297 -13.14 12.60 -12.04
N GLY A 298 -12.93 13.88 -11.74
CA GLY A 298 -11.79 14.67 -12.18
C GLY A 298 -10.52 14.38 -11.39
N THR A 299 -10.61 14.12 -10.09
CA THR A 299 -9.42 13.99 -9.24
C THR A 299 -8.94 12.57 -9.09
N TRP A 300 -9.81 11.57 -9.15
CA TRP A 300 -9.46 10.20 -8.79
C TRP A 300 -9.56 9.22 -9.95
N SER A 301 -8.65 8.24 -9.99
CA SER A 301 -8.69 7.16 -10.96
C SER A 301 -9.77 6.13 -10.61
N GLU A 302 -10.29 5.51 -11.67
CA GLU A 302 -11.06 4.26 -11.58
C GLU A 302 -10.11 3.07 -11.55
N GLY A 303 -10.47 2.02 -10.82
CA GLY A 303 -9.68 0.80 -10.72
C GLY A 303 -9.71 0.17 -9.34
N PHE A 304 -9.00 -0.96 -9.20
CA PHE A 304 -8.87 -1.66 -7.92
C PHE A 304 -8.25 -0.77 -6.84
N ILE A 305 -7.19 -0.03 -7.21
CA ILE A 305 -6.59 1.01 -6.39
C ILE A 305 -7.03 2.37 -6.94
N SER A 306 -7.61 3.22 -6.08
CA SER A 306 -8.01 4.58 -6.47
C SER A 306 -6.91 5.56 -6.12
N VAL A 307 -6.25 6.06 -7.15
CA VAL A 307 -5.09 6.96 -7.08
C VAL A 307 -5.54 8.36 -7.49
N PRO A 308 -5.02 9.45 -6.89
CA PRO A 308 -5.22 10.76 -7.47
C PRO A 308 -4.62 10.77 -8.88
N ARG A 309 -5.33 11.35 -9.86
CA ARG A 309 -4.76 11.64 -11.17
C ARG A 309 -3.57 12.57 -11.00
N ILE A 310 -2.62 12.53 -11.94
CA ILE A 310 -1.40 13.33 -11.87
C ILE A 310 -1.75 14.80 -11.65
N TYR A 311 -1.20 15.38 -10.58
CA TYR A 311 -1.29 16.79 -10.26
C TYR A 311 0.13 17.35 -9.99
N PRO A 312 0.43 18.59 -10.43
CA PRO A 312 1.77 19.12 -10.33
C PRO A 312 2.09 19.54 -8.88
N VAL A 313 3.24 19.09 -8.38
CA VAL A 313 3.79 19.48 -7.07
C VAL A 313 5.27 19.79 -7.22
N SER A 314 5.72 20.87 -6.61
CA SER A 314 7.13 21.21 -6.45
C SER A 314 7.57 20.90 -5.03
N PHE A 315 8.74 20.27 -4.92
CA PHE A 315 9.40 19.98 -3.65
C PHE A 315 10.64 20.86 -3.54
N ARG A 316 10.78 21.56 -2.43
CA ARG A 316 11.96 22.40 -2.12
C ARG A 316 12.43 22.09 -0.72
N ALA A 317 13.73 22.17 -0.45
CA ALA A 317 14.19 22.08 0.93
C ALA A 317 13.58 23.22 1.76
N ARG A 318 13.11 22.91 2.98
CA ARG A 318 12.47 23.90 3.87
C ARG A 318 13.43 25.02 4.30
N SER A 319 14.69 24.69 4.45
CA SER A 319 15.76 25.66 4.71
C SER A 319 17.12 25.08 4.30
N GLU A 320 18.14 25.93 4.24
CA GLU A 320 19.50 25.47 3.97
C GLU A 320 19.97 24.43 5.00
N LYS A 321 19.59 24.59 6.27
CA LYS A 321 19.97 23.64 7.32
C LYS A 321 19.39 22.23 7.11
N HIS A 322 18.16 22.14 6.62
CA HIS A 322 17.57 20.86 6.23
C HIS A 322 18.30 20.27 5.02
N ALA A 323 18.62 21.11 4.01
CA ALA A 323 19.36 20.70 2.82
C ALA A 323 20.77 20.19 3.14
N GLU A 324 21.50 20.87 4.03
CA GLU A 324 22.81 20.44 4.54
C GLU A 324 22.73 19.07 5.23
N THR A 325 21.74 18.89 6.11
CA THR A 325 21.52 17.62 6.81
C THR A 325 21.19 16.49 5.84
N MET A 326 20.32 16.73 4.84
CA MET A 326 20.00 15.73 3.81
C MET A 326 21.23 15.36 2.97
N ARG A 327 22.06 16.34 2.57
CA ARG A 327 23.29 16.09 1.82
C ARG A 327 24.32 15.31 2.63
N ARG A 328 24.54 15.68 3.90
CA ARG A 328 25.42 14.96 4.82
C ARG A 328 25.01 13.50 4.96
N LEU A 329 23.71 13.24 5.19
CA LEU A 329 23.20 11.87 5.35
C LEU A 329 23.27 11.07 4.05
N PHE A 330 23.09 11.72 2.89
CA PHE A 330 23.32 11.08 1.60
C PHE A 330 24.78 10.63 1.49
N ASP A 331 25.74 11.49 1.78
CA ASP A 331 27.17 11.15 1.72
C ASP A 331 27.54 10.01 2.69
N GLU A 332 26.99 10.00 3.90
CA GLU A 332 27.17 8.92 4.88
C GLU A 332 26.67 7.57 4.34
N VAL A 333 25.47 7.54 3.76
CA VAL A 333 24.90 6.33 3.16
C VAL A 333 25.72 5.84 1.96
N GLN A 334 26.28 6.75 1.15
CA GLN A 334 27.18 6.37 0.05
C GLN A 334 28.41 5.61 0.57
N VAL A 335 29.02 6.08 1.66
CA VAL A 335 30.17 5.40 2.28
C VAL A 335 29.78 4.01 2.80
N GLU A 336 28.61 3.88 3.43
CA GLU A 336 28.09 2.59 3.90
C GLU A 336 27.86 1.61 2.74
N TRP A 337 27.24 2.07 1.64
CA TRP A 337 27.01 1.25 0.45
C TRP A 337 28.32 0.76 -0.16
N GLN A 338 29.31 1.63 -0.30
CA GLN A 338 30.63 1.25 -0.79
C GLN A 338 31.30 0.23 0.13
N ALA A 339 31.19 0.37 1.45
CA ALA A 339 31.69 -0.60 2.42
C ALA A 339 30.98 -1.97 2.30
N MET A 340 29.72 -1.98 1.84
CA MET A 340 28.97 -3.19 1.52
C MET A 340 29.28 -3.76 0.11
N GLY A 341 30.14 -3.12 -0.67
CA GLY A 341 30.44 -3.49 -2.06
C GLY A 341 29.33 -3.14 -3.05
N LEU A 342 28.39 -2.27 -2.66
CA LEU A 342 27.35 -1.73 -3.52
C LEU A 342 27.87 -0.51 -4.27
N ALA A 343 27.37 -0.30 -5.49
CA ALA A 343 27.66 0.90 -6.25
C ALA A 343 27.06 2.13 -5.55
N GLY A 344 27.81 3.22 -5.49
CA GLY A 344 27.29 4.51 -5.04
C GLY A 344 26.36 5.14 -6.08
N ASP A 345 25.53 6.09 -5.64
CA ASP A 345 24.75 6.96 -6.52
C ASP A 345 25.63 8.11 -7.02
N GLU A 346 25.77 8.21 -8.34
CA GLU A 346 26.61 9.20 -9.03
C GLU A 346 25.80 10.41 -9.57
N ARG A 347 24.48 10.45 -9.31
CA ARG A 347 23.56 11.45 -9.88
C ARG A 347 23.50 12.77 -9.11
#